data_AF-A0A2J6N1A8-F1
#
_entry.id   AF-A0A2J6N1A8-F1
#
_cell.length_a   1.000
_cell.length_b   1.000
_cell.length_c   1.000
_cell.angle_alpha   90.00
_cell.angle_beta   90.00
_cell.angle_gamma   90.00
#
_symmetry.space_group_name_H-M   'P 1'
#
loop_
_entity.id
_entity.type
_entity.pdbx_description
1 polymer ?
#
loop_
_entity_poly.entity_id
_entity_poly.type
_entity_poly.pdbx_seq_one_letter_code
_entity_poly.pdbx_strand_id
1 'polypeptide(L)'
;MELTVAFALILALSCIIYLLGRSLSAKSVRNEYGKSSYACGEKANFGKLTISISHYRYLIYFVILDSSVLLVAFASTALNVANVLFFILYLFIVFMSGLLLLDGGDL
;
A
#
# COMPACT_ATOMS: atom_id res chain seq x y z
N MET A 1 -1.34 -7.36 -25.17
CA MET A 1 -0.75 -6.02 -25.36
C MET A 1 -1.71 -4.92 -24.90
N GLU A 2 -3.00 -5.03 -25.19
CA GLU A 2 -4.02 -4.07 -24.72
C GLU A 2 -4.01 -3.81 -23.20
N LEU A 3 -3.97 -4.86 -22.37
CA LEU A 3 -4.01 -4.73 -20.91
C LEU A 3 -2.76 -4.02 -20.34
N THR A 4 -1.59 -4.35 -20.88
CA THR A 4 -0.31 -3.74 -20.48
C THR A 4 -0.25 -2.26 -20.89
N VAL A 5 -0.82 -1.92 -22.04
CA VAL A 5 -0.90 -0.53 -22.52
C VAL A 5 -1.88 0.27 -21.66
N ALA A 6 -3.05 -0.30 -21.34
CA ALA A 6 -4.02 0.34 -20.45
C ALA A 6 -3.45 0.61 -19.05
N PHE A 7 -2.75 -0.36 -18.47
CA PHE A 7 -2.10 -0.20 -17.17
C PHE A 7 -1.01 0.90 -17.19
N ALA A 8 -0.17 0.91 -18.22
CA ALA A 8 0.85 1.93 -18.40
C ALA A 8 0.25 3.34 -18.54
N LEU A 9 -0.86 3.47 -19.29
CA LEU A 9 -1.59 4.72 -19.43
C LEU A 9 -2.15 5.23 -18.10
N ILE A 10 -2.76 4.36 -17.29
CA ILE A 10 -3.31 4.75 -15.98
C ILE A 10 -2.18 5.27 -15.08
N LEU A 11 -1.07 4.54 -14.99
CA LEU A 11 0.09 4.97 -14.18
C LEU A 11 0.68 6.29 -14.67
N ALA A 12 0.82 6.45 -15.99
CA ALA A 12 1.31 7.70 -16.58
C ALA A 12 0.36 8.86 -16.25
N LEU A 13 -0.95 8.66 -16.37
CA LEU A 13 -1.95 9.67 -16.06
C LEU A 13 -1.91 10.07 -14.58
N SER A 14 -1.85 9.11 -13.67
CA SER A 14 -1.72 9.36 -12.23
C SER A 14 -0.43 10.13 -11.91
N CYS A 15 0.69 9.78 -12.54
CA CYS A 15 1.95 10.52 -12.38
C CYS A 15 1.84 11.95 -12.90
N ILE A 16 1.23 12.15 -14.07
CA ILE A 16 1.02 13.48 -14.65
C ILE A 16 0.16 14.33 -13.71
N ILE A 17 -0.94 13.79 -13.20
CA ILE A 17 -1.81 14.49 -12.23
C ILE A 17 -1.02 14.84 -10.97
N TYR A 18 -0.23 13.91 -10.44
CA TYR A 18 0.61 14.16 -9.26
C TYR A 18 1.64 15.26 -9.51
N LEU A 19 2.33 15.25 -10.66
CA LEU A 19 3.35 16.23 -11.01
C LEU A 19 2.74 17.61 -11.28
N LEU A 20 1.59 17.67 -11.96
CA LEU A 20 0.83 18.90 -12.16
C LEU A 20 0.32 19.45 -10.83
N GLY A 21 -0.26 18.61 -9.97
CA GLY A 21 -0.68 19.00 -8.63
C GLY A 21 0.49 19.53 -7.81
N ARG A 22 1.66 18.89 -7.90
CA ARG A 22 2.88 19.33 -7.23
C ARG A 22 3.45 20.64 -7.78
N SER A 23 3.37 20.87 -9.10
CA SER A 23 3.90 22.10 -9.72
C SER A 23 2.98 23.30 -9.53
N LEU A 24 1.66 23.07 -9.55
CA LEU A 24 0.62 24.09 -9.32
C LEU A 24 0.39 24.36 -7.83
N SER A 25 0.76 23.43 -6.95
CA SER A 25 0.65 23.63 -5.50
C SER A 25 1.48 24.85 -5.08
N ALA A 26 0.86 25.74 -4.32
CA ALA A 26 1.55 26.86 -3.72
C ALA A 26 2.74 26.34 -2.90
N LYS A 27 3.97 26.61 -3.37
CA LYS A 27 5.17 26.28 -2.59
C LYS A 27 5.05 26.98 -1.24
N SER A 28 4.83 26.21 -0.18
CA SER A 28 4.90 26.79 1.16
C SER A 28 6.31 27.32 1.36
N VAL A 29 6.42 28.57 1.80
CA VAL A 29 7.69 29.14 2.27
C VAL A 29 8.25 28.14 3.26
N ARG A 30 9.50 27.70 3.03
CA ARG A 30 10.17 26.61 3.74
C ARG A 30 10.48 27.03 5.18
N ASN A 31 9.44 27.26 5.97
CA ASN A 31 9.47 27.66 7.34
C ASN A 31 9.32 26.39 8.19
N GLU A 32 10.09 26.23 9.27
CA GLU A 32 10.08 25.02 10.08
C GLU A 32 8.69 24.64 10.61
N TYR A 33 7.82 25.65 10.77
CA TYR A 33 6.42 25.53 11.19
C TYR A 33 5.47 25.00 10.12
N GLY A 34 5.82 25.11 8.84
CA GLY A 34 4.94 24.69 7.72
C GLY A 34 5.05 23.21 7.37
N LYS A 35 6.02 22.49 7.96
CA LYS A 35 6.24 21.05 7.76
C LYS A 35 5.93 20.21 9.01
N SER A 36 5.68 20.85 10.15
CA SER A 36 5.28 20.14 11.36
C SER A 36 3.83 19.67 11.22
N SER A 37 3.56 18.47 11.74
CA SER A 37 2.20 17.94 11.81
C SER A 37 1.30 18.92 12.57
N TYR A 38 0.14 19.23 11.99
CA TYR A 38 -0.77 20.22 12.53
C TYR A 38 -1.59 19.61 13.69
N ALA A 39 -1.51 20.21 14.87
CA ALA A 39 -2.37 19.88 16.01
C ALA A 39 -3.07 21.15 16.52
N CYS A 40 -4.05 21.63 15.75
CA CYS A 40 -4.90 22.77 16.14
C CYS A 40 -4.12 24.04 16.58
N GLY A 41 -3.00 24.33 15.93
CA GLY A 41 -2.14 25.48 16.23
C GLY A 41 -1.03 25.23 17.25
N GLU A 42 -1.00 24.06 17.88
CA GLU A 42 0.07 23.65 18.78
C GLU A 42 1.14 22.81 18.05
N LYS A 43 2.38 22.90 18.52
CA LYS A 43 3.49 22.06 18.05
C LYS A 43 3.33 20.66 18.65
N ALA A 44 2.71 19.76 17.91
CA ALA A 44 2.65 18.36 18.32
C ALA A 44 3.88 17.60 17.84
N ASN A 45 4.66 17.09 18.80
CA ASN A 45 5.61 16.04 18.55
C ASN A 45 4.86 14.71 18.59
N PHE A 46 4.37 14.30 17.42
CA PHE A 46 3.91 12.93 17.23
C PHE A 46 5.14 12.03 17.27
N GLY A 47 5.41 11.42 18.43
CA GLY A 47 6.35 10.31 18.54
C GLY A 47 5.80 9.06 17.81
N LYS A 48 6.21 7.87 18.25
CA LYS A 48 5.64 6.62 17.72
C LYS A 48 4.12 6.63 17.92
N LEU A 49 3.38 6.61 16.82
CA LEU A 49 1.91 6.67 16.85
C LEU A 49 1.36 5.28 17.17
N THR A 50 1.04 5.03 18.43
CA THR A 50 0.38 3.79 18.86
C THR A 50 -1.10 3.85 18.52
N ILE A 51 -1.46 3.34 17.34
CA ILE A 51 -2.86 3.25 16.90
C ILE A 51 -3.47 1.97 17.48
N SER A 52 -4.48 2.12 18.34
CA SER A 52 -5.31 0.99 18.77
C SER A 52 -6.32 0.63 17.68
N ILE A 53 -6.06 -0.44 16.94
CA ILE A 53 -6.95 -0.91 15.87
C ILE A 53 -8.11 -1.70 16.51
N SER A 54 -9.29 -1.09 16.60
CA SER A 54 -10.47 -1.70 17.21
C SER A 54 -10.94 -2.98 16.49
N HIS A 55 -10.71 -3.08 15.17
CA HIS A 55 -11.18 -4.18 14.33
C HIS A 55 -10.05 -5.08 13.83
N TYR A 56 -9.01 -5.30 14.64
CA TYR A 56 -7.85 -6.11 14.24
C TYR A 56 -8.24 -7.54 13.79
N ARG A 57 -9.30 -8.11 14.39
CA ARG A 57 -9.81 -9.44 14.01
C ARG A 57 -10.31 -9.49 12.57
N TYR A 58 -10.93 -8.42 12.09
CA TYR A 58 -11.39 -8.33 10.70
C TYR A 58 -10.22 -8.29 9.72
N LEU A 59 -9.11 -7.63 10.07
CA LEU A 59 -7.89 -7.66 9.25
C LEU A 59 -7.32 -9.07 9.14
N ILE A 60 -7.29 -9.82 10.25
CA ILE A 60 -6.84 -11.22 10.24
C ILE A 60 -7.74 -12.07 9.34
N TYR A 61 -9.07 -11.95 9.48
CA TYR A 61 -10.01 -12.68 8.62
C TYR A 61 -9.89 -12.26 7.14
N PHE A 62 -9.65 -10.98 6.86
CA PHE A 62 -9.40 -10.50 5.51
C PHE A 62 -8.17 -11.18 4.89
N VAL A 63 -7.05 -11.27 5.60
CA VAL A 63 -5.84 -11.94 5.11
C VAL A 63 -6.07 -13.44 4.86
N ILE A 64 -6.80 -14.12 5.75
CA ILE A 64 -7.13 -15.54 5.57
C ILE A 64 -8.02 -15.74 4.34
N LEU A 65 -9.05 -14.92 4.20
CA LEU A 65 -9.98 -15.04 3.07
C LEU A 65 -9.28 -14.70 1.75
N ASP A 66 -8.52 -13.62 1.70
CA ASP A 66 -7.78 -13.16 0.51
C ASP A 66 -6.77 -14.22 0.02
N SER A 67 -5.97 -14.78 0.94
CA SER A 67 -5.04 -15.87 0.62
C SER A 67 -5.75 -17.14 0.14
N SER A 68 -6.88 -17.52 0.74
CA SER A 68 -7.65 -18.70 0.32
C SER A 68 -8.32 -18.54 -1.05
N VAL A 69 -8.90 -17.38 -1.35
CA VAL A 69 -9.50 -17.07 -2.65
C VAL A 69 -8.45 -17.12 -3.76
N LEU A 70 -7.25 -16.62 -3.49
CA LEU A 70 -6.15 -16.66 -4.45
C LEU A 70 -5.63 -18.08 -4.65
N LEU A 71 -5.50 -18.90 -3.60
CA LEU A 71 -5.17 -20.32 -3.76
C LEU A 71 -6.17 -21.04 -4.68
N VAL A 72 -7.47 -20.78 -4.52
CA VAL A 72 -8.52 -21.33 -5.39
C VAL A 72 -8.39 -20.80 -6.81
N ALA A 73 -8.15 -19.49 -7.00
CA ALA A 73 -7.98 -18.89 -8.31
C ALA A 73 -6.77 -19.47 -9.07
N PHE A 74 -5.65 -19.69 -8.39
CA PHE A 74 -4.45 -20.29 -8.97
C PHE A 74 -4.61 -21.79 -9.24
N ALA A 75 -5.26 -22.53 -8.33
CA ALA A 75 -5.61 -23.93 -8.55
C ALA A 75 -6.51 -24.09 -9.78
N SER A 76 -7.47 -23.17 -9.98
CA SER A 76 -8.34 -23.15 -11.16
C SER A 76 -7.62 -22.74 -12.44
N THR A 77 -6.45 -22.09 -12.33
CA THR A 77 -5.70 -21.46 -13.43
C THR A 77 -4.40 -22.21 -13.77
N ALA A 78 -4.22 -23.41 -13.21
CA ALA A 78 -3.00 -24.22 -13.23
C ALA A 78 -2.64 -24.87 -14.58
N LEU A 79 -3.21 -24.43 -15.71
CA LEU A 79 -2.91 -24.97 -17.05
C LEU A 79 -1.74 -24.27 -17.77
N ASN A 80 -1.16 -23.20 -17.21
CA ASN A 80 -0.15 -22.40 -17.90
C ASN A 80 1.03 -22.00 -17.00
N VAL A 81 2.26 -22.22 -17.46
CA VAL A 81 3.52 -22.00 -16.70
C VAL A 81 3.69 -20.54 -16.28
N ALA A 82 3.13 -19.60 -17.06
CA ALA A 82 3.12 -18.17 -16.72
C ALA A 82 2.41 -17.87 -15.38
N ASN A 83 1.40 -18.66 -14.99
CA ASN A 83 0.64 -18.45 -13.75
C ASN A 83 1.44 -18.85 -12.50
N VAL A 84 2.44 -19.71 -12.65
CA VAL A 84 3.29 -20.16 -11.53
C VAL A 84 4.19 -19.02 -11.03
N LEU A 85 4.75 -18.20 -11.93
CA LEU A 85 5.58 -17.06 -11.55
C LEU A 85 4.78 -15.99 -10.79
N PHE A 86 3.55 -15.69 -11.24
CA PHE A 86 2.67 -14.75 -10.54
C PHE A 86 2.27 -15.27 -9.16
N PHE A 87 2.05 -16.57 -9.02
CA PHE A 87 1.78 -17.20 -7.72
C PHE A 87 2.94 -17.05 -6.74
N ILE A 88 4.18 -17.30 -7.19
CA ILE A 88 5.39 -17.17 -6.37
C ILE A 88 5.60 -15.71 -5.94
N LEU A 89 5.47 -14.75 -6.87
CA LEU A 89 5.56 -13.32 -6.56
C LEU A 89 4.50 -12.90 -5.54
N TYR A 90 3.28 -13.41 -5.68
CA TYR A 90 2.20 -13.13 -4.73
C TYR A 90 2.51 -13.67 -3.32
N LEU A 91 2.92 -14.94 -3.19
CA LEU A 91 3.31 -15.51 -1.90
C LEU A 91 4.46 -14.72 -1.25
N PHE A 92 5.40 -14.24 -2.05
CA PHE A 92 6.48 -13.37 -1.59
C PHE A 92 5.96 -12.03 -1.06
N ILE A 93 5.00 -11.39 -1.74
CA ILE A 93 4.39 -10.13 -1.28
C ILE A 93 3.64 -10.34 0.04
N VAL A 94 2.85 -11.42 0.15
CA VAL A 94 2.13 -11.75 1.40
C VAL A 94 3.11 -12.01 2.55
N PHE A 95 4.17 -12.76 2.29
CA PHE A 95 5.21 -13.04 3.28
C PHE A 95 5.92 -11.76 3.74
N MET A 96 6.33 -10.90 2.80
CA MET A 96 6.95 -9.61 3.11
C MET A 96 5.99 -8.67 3.85
N SER A 97 4.70 -8.68 3.51
CA SER A 97 3.68 -7.90 4.23
C SER A 97 3.52 -8.40 5.67
N GLY A 98 3.54 -9.72 5.87
CA GLY A 98 3.51 -10.34 7.20
C GLY A 98 4.73 -9.97 8.04
N LEU A 99 5.93 -10.00 7.46
CA LEU A 99 7.16 -9.56 8.14
C LEU A 99 7.11 -8.07 8.53
N LEU A 100 6.63 -7.21 7.63
CA LEU A 100 6.52 -5.77 7.88
C LEU A 100 5.46 -5.44 8.95
N LEU A 101 4.37 -6.21 9.01
CA LEU A 101 3.37 -6.13 10.08
C LEU A 101 3.92 -6.62 11.43
N LEU A 102 4.77 -7.65 11.43
CA LEU A 102 5.38 -8.20 12.65
C LEU A 102 6.43 -7.24 13.23
N ASP A 103 7.27 -6.66 12.39
CA ASP A 103 8.26 -5.64 12.78
C ASP A 103 7.58 -4.35 13.31
N GLY A 104 6.35 -4.08 12.87
CA GLY A 104 5.52 -3.00 13.42
C GLY A 104 4.95 -3.26 14.83
N GLY A 105 4.99 -4.50 15.32
CA GLY A 105 4.37 -4.92 16.60
C GLY A 105 5.32 -4.94 17.81
N ASP A 106 6.63 -5.08 17.59
CA ASP A 106 7.64 -5.18 18.65
C ASP A 106 8.39 -3.85 18.85
N LEU A 107 7.73 -2.81 19.42
CA LEU A 107 8.37 -1.71 20.19
C LEU A 107 7.31 -0.77 20.78
#